data_AF-A0A432U6F4-F1
#
_entry.id   AF-A0A432U6F4-F1
#
_cell.length_a   1.000
_cell.length_b   1.000
_cell.length_c   1.000
_cell.angle_alpha   90.00
_cell.angle_beta   90.00
_cell.angle_gamma   90.00
#
_symmetry.space_group_name_H-M   'P 1'
#
loop_
_entity.id
_entity.type
_entity.pdbx_description
1 polymer ?
#
loop_
_entity_poly.entity_id
_entity_poly.type
_entity_poly.pdbx_seq_one_letter_code
_entity_poly.pdbx_strand_id
1 'polypeptide(L)'
;MSTEDKPLIFEVSQNNFEDLVIHNSSHLPVLVEFMGMWSEPCIKTEYAIADLATEFSGDFIFAKIDIDEQDELKQQFSITNVPTLVVFKDGKEVQREEGELQLEELRILLKHYGVFRESDELRDQARAKHMAGDTQSAIMLLTKAISSDPNNVRVALDMVQIFLDIGEIEQAQGLFDRLPESAQKTDIGLSISTQINFIRLAQNTAGVASLQAQVLK
;
A
#
# COMPACT_ATOMS: atom_id res chain seq x y z
N MET A 1 -4.17 9.84 23.23
CA MET A 1 -3.87 8.41 23.42
C MET A 1 -4.90 7.67 22.61
N SER A 2 -4.64 7.54 21.32
CA SER A 2 -5.55 6.91 20.37
C SER A 2 -5.52 5.41 20.62
N THR A 3 -6.69 4.80 20.74
CA THR A 3 -6.85 3.35 20.62
C THR A 3 -6.19 2.95 19.30
N GLU A 4 -5.25 2.01 19.33
CA GLU A 4 -4.80 1.35 18.10
C GLU A 4 -6.03 0.61 17.56
N ASP A 5 -6.70 1.23 16.58
CA ASP A 5 -7.81 0.59 15.90
C ASP A 5 -7.26 -0.68 15.24
N LYS A 6 -7.86 -1.81 15.60
CA LYS A 6 -7.44 -3.12 15.10
C LYS A 6 -7.96 -3.31 13.68
N PRO A 7 -7.24 -4.04 12.82
CA PRO A 7 -7.77 -4.47 11.52
C PRO A 7 -9.10 -5.18 11.72
N LEU A 8 -10.13 -4.77 10.98
CA LEU A 8 -11.47 -5.34 11.05
C LEU A 8 -11.60 -6.46 10.00
N ILE A 9 -11.09 -7.64 10.34
CA ILE A 9 -11.10 -8.82 9.47
C ILE A 9 -11.99 -9.90 10.10
N PHE A 10 -12.99 -10.39 9.36
CA PHE A 10 -13.95 -11.37 9.85
C PHE A 10 -14.16 -12.53 8.90
N GLU A 11 -14.37 -13.72 9.45
CA GLU A 11 -14.92 -14.86 8.72
C GLU A 11 -16.46 -14.79 8.78
N VAL A 12 -17.07 -14.91 7.61
CA VAL A 12 -18.50 -14.76 7.42
C VAL A 12 -19.11 -16.08 6.97
N SER A 13 -20.23 -16.40 7.60
CA SER A 13 -21.08 -17.54 7.32
C SER A 13 -22.52 -17.06 7.11
N GLN A 14 -23.39 -17.95 6.66
CA GLN A 14 -24.82 -17.63 6.50
C GLN A 14 -25.44 -17.02 7.77
N ASN A 15 -25.03 -17.48 8.95
CA ASN A 15 -25.62 -17.09 10.22
C ASN A 15 -25.25 -15.67 10.68
N ASN A 16 -24.13 -15.12 10.21
CA ASN A 16 -23.63 -13.82 10.65
C ASN A 16 -23.49 -12.81 9.49
N PHE A 17 -23.84 -13.20 8.27
CA PHE A 17 -23.76 -12.34 7.08
C PHE A 17 -24.55 -11.03 7.24
N GLU A 18 -25.79 -11.12 7.75
CA GLU A 18 -26.64 -9.94 7.93
C GLU A 18 -25.97 -8.90 8.85
N ASP A 19 -25.40 -9.34 9.97
CA ASP A 19 -24.77 -8.44 10.93
C ASP A 19 -23.40 -7.95 10.45
N LEU A 20 -22.54 -8.87 10.03
CA LEU A 20 -21.15 -8.57 9.72
C LEU A 20 -20.96 -7.85 8.38
N VAL A 21 -21.88 -8.05 7.43
CA VAL A 21 -21.82 -7.44 6.10
C VAL A 21 -22.90 -6.38 5.94
N ILE A 22 -24.18 -6.74 6.03
CA ILE A 22 -25.28 -5.83 5.67
C ILE A 22 -25.40 -4.69 6.68
N HIS A 23 -25.56 -4.97 7.97
CA HIS A 23 -25.70 -3.94 8.99
C HIS A 23 -24.44 -3.08 9.12
N ASN A 24 -23.27 -3.69 9.16
CA ASN A 24 -22.00 -2.97 9.24
C ASN A 24 -21.74 -2.06 8.02
N SER A 25 -22.21 -2.43 6.84
CA SER A 25 -22.03 -1.63 5.62
C SER A 25 -22.69 -0.24 5.65
N SER A 26 -23.56 0.02 6.63
CA SER A 26 -24.13 1.36 6.89
C SER A 26 -23.17 2.31 7.63
N HIS A 27 -22.09 1.78 8.21
CA HIS A 27 -21.10 2.56 8.97
C HIS A 27 -19.77 2.64 8.23
N LEU A 28 -19.28 1.52 7.71
CA LEU A 28 -18.02 1.39 6.99
C LEU A 28 -18.24 0.56 5.73
N PRO A 29 -17.54 0.82 4.60
CA PRO A 29 -17.58 -0.08 3.47
C PRO A 29 -17.10 -1.48 3.89
N VAL A 30 -17.83 -2.52 3.46
CA VAL A 30 -17.45 -3.91 3.71
C VAL A 30 -16.97 -4.52 2.39
N LEU A 31 -15.68 -4.86 2.32
CA LEU A 31 -15.11 -5.62 1.22
C LEU A 31 -15.23 -7.11 1.55
N VAL A 32 -16.06 -7.83 0.80
CA VAL A 32 -16.26 -9.26 0.92
C VAL A 32 -15.41 -9.98 -0.12
N GLU A 33 -14.58 -10.93 0.29
CA GLU A 33 -13.93 -11.88 -0.61
C GLU A 33 -14.61 -13.24 -0.51
N PHE A 34 -15.21 -13.67 -1.61
CA PHE A 34 -15.60 -15.06 -1.83
C PHE A 34 -14.38 -15.83 -2.32
N MET A 35 -13.86 -16.71 -1.46
CA MET A 35 -12.59 -17.41 -1.65
C MET A 35 -12.75 -18.92 -1.52
N GLY A 36 -11.76 -19.64 -2.03
CA GLY A 36 -11.57 -21.06 -1.73
C GLY A 36 -10.16 -21.28 -1.20
N MET A 37 -10.02 -22.03 -0.10
CA MET A 37 -8.75 -22.23 0.62
C MET A 37 -7.65 -22.91 -0.23
N TRP A 38 -8.04 -23.55 -1.33
CA TRP A 38 -7.15 -24.23 -2.28
C TRP A 38 -6.61 -23.31 -3.39
N SER A 39 -7.06 -22.07 -3.47
CA SER A 39 -6.75 -21.14 -4.57
C SER A 39 -5.58 -20.22 -4.22
N GLU A 40 -4.44 -20.39 -4.89
CA GLU A 40 -3.26 -19.51 -4.72
C GLU A 40 -3.59 -18.02 -4.98
N PRO A 41 -4.36 -17.66 -6.03
CA PRO A 41 -4.82 -16.27 -6.22
C PRO A 41 -5.64 -15.71 -5.05
N CYS A 42 -6.46 -16.53 -4.37
CA CYS A 42 -7.19 -16.11 -3.17
C CYS A 42 -6.22 -15.82 -2.02
N ILE A 43 -5.23 -16.67 -1.79
CA ILE A 43 -4.23 -16.46 -0.73
C ILE A 43 -3.48 -15.12 -0.93
N LYS A 44 -3.11 -14.79 -2.17
CA LYS A 44 -2.45 -13.51 -2.50
C LYS A 44 -3.37 -12.32 -2.27
N THR A 45 -4.63 -12.43 -2.72
CA THR A 45 -5.65 -11.39 -2.55
C THR A 45 -5.93 -11.15 -1.06
N GLU A 46 -6.11 -12.22 -0.28
CA GLU A 46 -6.31 -12.15 1.17
C GLU A 46 -5.16 -11.42 1.86
N TYR A 47 -3.90 -11.77 1.56
CA TYR A 47 -2.74 -11.08 2.16
C TYR A 47 -2.68 -9.61 1.78
N ALA A 48 -2.94 -9.27 0.51
CA ALA A 48 -2.98 -7.88 0.07
C ALA A 48 -4.09 -7.08 0.79
N ILE A 49 -5.29 -7.65 0.93
CA ILE A 49 -6.38 -6.98 1.65
C ILE A 49 -6.08 -6.89 3.16
N ALA A 50 -5.45 -7.90 3.77
CA ALA A 50 -5.06 -7.87 5.18
C ALA A 50 -4.00 -6.78 5.48
N ASP A 51 -3.05 -6.58 4.57
CA ASP A 51 -2.10 -5.47 4.64
C ASP A 51 -2.82 -4.12 4.58
N LEU A 52 -3.79 -3.97 3.66
CA LEU A 52 -4.61 -2.76 3.57
C LEU A 52 -5.53 -2.57 4.79
N ALA A 53 -6.07 -3.64 5.37
CA ALA A 53 -6.87 -3.59 6.59
C ALA A 53 -6.05 -3.15 7.81
N THR A 54 -4.74 -3.43 7.78
CA THR A 54 -3.78 -2.90 8.78
C THR A 54 -3.41 -1.45 8.48
N GLU A 55 -3.25 -1.10 7.21
CA GLU A 55 -2.92 0.26 6.80
C GLU A 55 -4.08 1.24 7.05
N PHE A 56 -5.31 0.81 6.82
CA PHE A 56 -6.55 1.58 6.96
C PHE A 56 -7.41 1.04 8.10
N SER A 57 -6.77 0.65 9.20
CA SER A 57 -7.45 0.11 10.37
C SER A 57 -8.62 1.00 10.80
N GLY A 58 -9.82 0.43 10.82
CA GLY A 58 -11.05 1.13 11.21
C GLY A 58 -11.75 1.89 10.08
N ASP A 59 -11.17 2.00 8.89
CA ASP A 59 -11.79 2.71 7.76
C ASP A 59 -12.65 1.79 6.87
N PHE A 60 -12.43 0.48 6.92
CA PHE A 60 -13.24 -0.52 6.23
C PHE A 60 -13.22 -1.87 6.96
N ILE A 61 -14.13 -2.75 6.55
CA ILE A 61 -14.20 -4.13 7.04
C ILE A 61 -13.84 -5.09 5.92
N PHE A 62 -12.96 -6.04 6.21
CA PHE A 62 -12.67 -7.17 5.34
C PHE A 62 -13.43 -8.41 5.83
N ALA A 63 -14.34 -8.92 4.99
CA ALA A 63 -15.14 -10.10 5.25
C ALA A 63 -14.74 -11.24 4.32
N LYS A 64 -14.43 -12.41 4.87
CA LYS A 64 -14.02 -13.59 4.11
C LYS A 64 -15.14 -14.63 4.12
N ILE A 65 -15.48 -15.16 2.96
CA ILE A 65 -16.47 -16.23 2.80
C ILE A 65 -15.82 -17.39 2.06
N ASP A 66 -15.68 -18.52 2.75
CA ASP A 66 -15.26 -19.78 2.10
C ASP A 66 -16.45 -20.36 1.32
N ILE A 67 -16.32 -20.43 0.00
CA ILE A 67 -17.38 -20.94 -0.87
C ILE A 67 -17.60 -22.45 -0.78
N ASP A 68 -16.67 -23.21 -0.20
CA ASP A 68 -16.81 -24.65 0.00
C ASP A 68 -17.58 -24.96 1.29
N GLU A 69 -17.58 -24.04 2.26
CA GLU A 69 -18.36 -24.16 3.50
C GLU A 69 -19.70 -23.44 3.43
N GLN A 70 -19.83 -22.40 2.59
CA GLN A 70 -21.00 -21.52 2.52
C GLN A 70 -21.74 -21.64 1.18
N ASP A 71 -22.23 -22.84 0.85
CA ASP A 71 -22.95 -23.15 -0.40
C ASP A 71 -24.16 -22.22 -0.65
N GLU A 72 -24.90 -21.86 0.40
CA GLU A 72 -26.07 -20.97 0.29
C GLU A 72 -25.65 -19.55 -0.13
N LEU A 73 -24.62 -18.97 0.50
CA LEU A 73 -24.08 -17.66 0.13
C LEU A 73 -23.49 -17.69 -1.28
N LYS A 74 -22.74 -18.75 -1.63
CA LYS A 74 -22.21 -18.96 -2.98
C LYS A 74 -23.31 -18.93 -4.04
N GLN A 75 -24.42 -19.64 -3.81
CA GLN A 75 -25.57 -19.64 -4.72
C GLN A 75 -26.29 -18.29 -4.74
N GLN A 76 -26.53 -17.69 -3.58
CA GLN A 76 -27.22 -16.40 -3.44
C GLN A 76 -26.51 -15.30 -4.23
N PHE A 77 -25.17 -15.26 -4.17
CA PHE A 77 -24.35 -14.27 -4.87
C PHE A 77 -23.88 -14.74 -6.25
N SER A 78 -24.37 -15.89 -6.72
CA SER A 78 -24.05 -16.49 -8.03
C SER A 78 -22.53 -16.59 -8.28
N ILE A 79 -21.78 -17.00 -7.26
CA ILE A 79 -20.32 -17.08 -7.33
C ILE A 79 -19.91 -18.28 -8.19
N THR A 80 -19.34 -18.01 -9.36
CA THR A 80 -18.86 -19.02 -10.31
C THR A 80 -17.33 -19.12 -10.35
N ASN A 81 -16.63 -18.06 -9.97
CA ASN A 81 -15.17 -17.96 -10.00
C ASN A 81 -14.65 -17.43 -8.66
N VAL A 82 -13.43 -17.80 -8.29
CA VAL A 82 -12.74 -17.27 -7.11
C VAL A 82 -11.33 -16.79 -7.46
N PRO A 83 -10.81 -15.71 -6.81
CA PRO A 83 -11.55 -14.86 -5.88
C PRO A 83 -12.62 -14.02 -6.60
N THR A 84 -13.73 -13.76 -5.91
CA THR A 84 -14.70 -12.73 -6.30
C THR A 84 -14.79 -11.73 -5.14
N LEU A 85 -14.53 -10.46 -5.44
CA LEU A 85 -14.59 -9.38 -4.47
C LEU A 85 -15.89 -8.59 -4.65
N VAL A 86 -16.57 -8.32 -3.54
CA VAL A 86 -17.84 -7.58 -3.55
C VAL A 86 -17.79 -6.50 -2.48
N VAL A 87 -18.08 -5.26 -2.86
CA VAL A 87 -18.17 -4.15 -1.91
C VAL A 87 -19.63 -3.95 -1.53
N PHE A 88 -19.88 -3.94 -0.23
CA PHE A 88 -21.16 -3.55 0.35
C PHE A 88 -21.08 -2.16 0.98
N LYS A 89 -22.10 -1.35 0.71
CA LYS A 89 -22.31 -0.04 1.32
C LYS A 89 -23.81 0.23 1.46
N ASP A 90 -24.21 0.73 2.63
CA ASP A 90 -25.61 1.02 2.97
C ASP A 90 -26.56 -0.16 2.72
N GLY A 91 -26.11 -1.37 3.09
CA GLY A 91 -26.84 -2.62 2.98
C GLY A 91 -26.96 -3.17 1.56
N LYS A 92 -26.20 -2.64 0.59
CA LYS A 92 -26.29 -3.01 -0.82
C LYS A 92 -24.94 -3.39 -1.38
N GLU A 93 -24.95 -4.37 -2.28
CA GLU A 93 -23.84 -4.59 -3.20
C GLU A 93 -23.72 -3.36 -4.13
N VAL A 94 -22.56 -2.70 -4.09
CA VAL A 94 -22.28 -1.48 -4.87
C VAL A 94 -21.20 -1.67 -5.91
N GLN A 95 -20.40 -2.73 -5.81
CA GLN A 95 -19.38 -3.11 -6.79
C GLN A 95 -19.03 -4.59 -6.66
N ARG A 96 -18.64 -5.18 -7.79
CA ARG A 96 -18.15 -6.54 -7.89
C ARG A 96 -16.96 -6.59 -8.83
N GLU A 97 -15.92 -7.30 -8.41
CA GLU A 97 -14.73 -7.57 -9.20
C GLU A 97 -14.49 -9.09 -9.20
N GLU A 98 -14.24 -9.66 -10.38
CA GLU A 98 -13.95 -11.09 -10.53
C GLU A 98 -12.47 -11.27 -10.87
N GLY A 99 -11.81 -12.21 -10.16
CA GLY A 99 -10.40 -12.50 -10.33
C GLY A 99 -9.50 -11.80 -9.31
N GLU A 100 -8.21 -12.11 -9.37
CA GLU A 100 -7.18 -11.55 -8.50
C GLU A 100 -6.98 -10.06 -8.79
N LEU A 101 -7.04 -9.23 -7.74
CA LEU A 101 -6.63 -7.83 -7.80
C LEU A 101 -5.31 -7.66 -7.07
N GLN A 102 -4.41 -6.88 -7.65
CA GLN A 102 -3.15 -6.50 -7.02
C GLN A 102 -3.38 -5.40 -5.97
N LEU A 103 -2.39 -5.21 -5.08
CA LEU A 103 -2.46 -4.25 -3.97
C LEU A 103 -2.86 -2.82 -4.41
N GLU A 104 -2.33 -2.33 -5.53
CA GLU A 104 -2.66 -0.99 -6.04
C GLU A 104 -4.08 -0.91 -6.61
N GLU A 105 -4.56 -1.97 -7.25
CA GLU A 105 -5.94 -2.05 -7.75
C GLU A 105 -6.93 -2.07 -6.58
N LEU A 106 -6.62 -2.83 -5.53
CA LEU A 106 -7.38 -2.83 -4.27
C LEU A 106 -7.38 -1.45 -3.60
N ARG A 107 -6.25 -0.74 -3.58
CA ARG A 107 -6.18 0.63 -3.05
C ARG A 107 -7.08 1.59 -3.85
N ILE A 108 -7.08 1.48 -5.18
CA ILE A 108 -7.96 2.30 -6.04
C ILE A 108 -9.43 1.98 -5.76
N LEU A 109 -9.78 0.69 -5.66
CA LEU A 109 -11.13 0.24 -5.32
C LEU A 109 -11.58 0.82 -3.98
N LEU A 110 -10.79 0.65 -2.92
CA LEU A 110 -11.07 1.15 -1.58
C LEU A 110 -11.19 2.69 -1.55
N LYS A 111 -10.32 3.39 -2.28
CA LYS A 111 -10.36 4.86 -2.41
C LYS A 111 -11.68 5.35 -2.99
N HIS A 112 -12.28 4.64 -3.94
CA HIS A 112 -13.61 4.98 -4.48
C HIS A 112 -14.69 5.02 -3.39
N TYR A 113 -14.51 4.24 -2.32
CA TYR A 113 -15.42 4.15 -1.19
C TYR A 113 -15.03 5.04 0.00
N GLY A 114 -14.00 5.88 -0.15
CA GLY A 114 -13.56 6.83 0.88
C GLY A 114 -12.46 6.30 1.81
N VAL A 115 -11.87 5.14 1.48
CA VAL A 115 -10.80 4.53 2.27
C VAL A 115 -9.46 4.92 1.65
N PHE A 116 -8.87 5.99 2.16
CA PHE A 116 -7.59 6.50 1.69
C PHE A 116 -6.92 7.39 2.74
N ARG A 117 -5.60 7.59 2.60
CA ARG A 117 -4.85 8.55 3.41
C ARG A 117 -4.67 9.85 2.64
N GLU A 118 -4.97 10.99 3.26
CA GLU A 118 -4.64 12.29 2.68
C GLU A 118 -3.13 12.46 2.41
N SER A 119 -2.29 11.80 3.21
CA SER A 119 -0.84 11.78 3.02
C SER A 119 -0.42 11.10 1.71
N ASP A 120 -1.22 10.17 1.17
CA ASP A 120 -0.98 9.57 -0.15
C ASP A 120 -1.29 10.54 -1.29
N GLU A 121 -2.36 11.33 -1.18
CA GLU A 121 -2.64 12.40 -2.16
C GLU A 121 -1.51 13.41 -2.23
N LEU A 122 -0.97 13.79 -1.08
CA LEU A 122 0.16 14.70 -0.99
C LEU A 122 1.43 14.08 -1.59
N ARG A 123 1.65 12.77 -1.44
CA ARG A 123 2.75 12.05 -2.09
C ARG A 123 2.60 12.05 -3.61
N ASP A 124 1.43 11.74 -4.14
CA ASP A 124 1.19 11.68 -5.58
C ASP A 124 1.40 13.06 -6.21
N GLN A 125 0.91 14.12 -5.55
CA GLN A 125 1.17 15.50 -5.96
C GLN A 125 2.66 15.84 -5.89
N ALA A 126 3.37 15.43 -4.83
CA ALA A 126 4.80 15.69 -4.70
C ALA A 126 5.62 15.00 -5.80
N ARG A 127 5.32 13.74 -6.11
CA ARG A 127 5.94 12.99 -7.21
C ARG A 127 5.75 13.69 -8.53
N ALA A 128 4.51 14.10 -8.85
CA ALA A 128 4.22 14.85 -10.07
C ALA A 128 4.98 16.18 -10.14
N LYS A 129 5.10 16.90 -9.01
CA LYS A 129 5.87 18.15 -8.91
C LYS A 129 7.36 17.94 -9.14
N HIS A 130 7.94 16.92 -8.52
CA HIS A 130 9.35 16.59 -8.71
C HIS A 130 9.65 16.19 -10.16
N MET A 131 8.81 15.36 -10.77
CA MET A 131 8.92 14.98 -12.19
C MET A 131 8.80 16.18 -13.13
N ALA A 132 8.05 17.22 -12.74
CA ALA A 132 7.96 18.48 -13.48
C ALA A 132 9.13 19.45 -13.22
N GLY A 133 10.12 19.07 -12.41
CA GLY A 133 11.27 19.90 -12.02
C GLY A 133 11.00 20.88 -10.86
N ASP A 134 9.79 20.88 -10.30
CA ASP A 134 9.39 21.72 -9.17
C ASP A 134 9.67 20.99 -7.84
N THR A 135 10.95 20.68 -7.60
CA THR A 135 11.39 19.89 -6.44
C THR A 135 11.12 20.59 -5.11
N GLN A 136 11.19 21.92 -5.07
CA GLN A 136 10.91 22.67 -3.85
C GLN A 136 9.45 22.46 -3.39
N SER A 137 8.49 22.54 -4.32
CA SER A 137 7.09 22.27 -3.99
C SER A 137 6.86 20.82 -3.60
N ALA A 138 7.56 19.87 -4.22
CA ALA A 138 7.50 18.46 -3.84
C ALA A 138 7.94 18.24 -2.38
N ILE A 139 9.08 18.81 -1.97
CA ILE A 139 9.57 18.73 -0.58
C ILE A 139 8.57 19.35 0.41
N MET A 140 7.94 20.48 0.06
CA MET A 140 6.92 21.10 0.89
C MET A 140 5.69 20.19 1.09
N LEU A 141 5.22 19.55 0.02
CA LEU A 141 4.10 18.61 0.07
C LEU A 141 4.42 17.37 0.90
N LEU A 142 5.62 16.78 0.73
CA LEU A 142 6.05 15.64 1.53
C LEU A 142 6.26 16.00 3.00
N THR A 143 6.77 17.20 3.29
CA THR A 143 6.92 17.70 4.67
C THR A 143 5.55 17.86 5.34
N LYS A 144 4.56 18.39 4.60
CA LYS A 144 3.18 18.47 5.06
C LYS A 144 2.61 17.07 5.33
N ALA A 145 2.82 16.12 4.41
CA ALA A 145 2.35 14.74 4.54
C ALA A 145 2.97 14.02 5.76
N ILE A 146 4.29 14.15 5.97
CA ILE A 146 4.97 13.60 7.15
C ILE A 146 4.42 14.23 8.44
N SER A 147 4.11 15.53 8.41
CA SER A 147 3.57 16.23 9.59
C SER A 147 2.15 15.78 9.93
N SER A 148 1.32 15.48 8.92
CA SER A 148 -0.07 15.03 9.12
C SER A 148 -0.20 13.53 9.39
N ASP A 149 0.68 12.71 8.82
CA ASP A 149 0.69 11.26 8.96
C ASP A 149 2.13 10.73 9.05
N PRO A 150 2.76 10.83 10.24
CA PRO A 150 4.15 10.40 10.45
C PRO A 150 4.37 8.90 10.26
N ASN A 151 3.30 8.10 10.29
CA ASN A 151 3.36 6.64 10.18
C ASN A 151 3.37 6.16 8.72
N ASN A 152 3.07 7.02 7.75
CA ASN A 152 3.18 6.68 6.34
C ASN A 152 4.65 6.74 5.87
N VAL A 153 5.36 5.65 6.10
CA VAL A 153 6.77 5.49 5.72
C VAL A 153 7.02 5.66 4.22
N ARG A 154 6.00 5.48 3.36
CA ARG A 154 6.12 5.68 1.92
C ARG A 154 6.37 7.16 1.58
N VAL A 155 5.86 8.09 2.38
CA VAL A 155 6.14 9.54 2.23
C VAL A 155 7.62 9.81 2.44
N ALA A 156 8.21 9.19 3.46
CA ALA A 156 9.60 9.38 3.79
C ALA A 156 10.53 8.71 2.76
N LEU A 157 10.17 7.54 2.21
CA LEU A 157 10.90 6.93 1.10
C LEU A 157 10.91 7.82 -0.14
N ASP A 158 9.78 8.46 -0.47
CA ASP A 158 9.72 9.43 -1.58
C ASP A 158 10.62 10.65 -1.31
N MET A 159 10.68 11.14 -0.07
CA MET A 159 11.58 12.23 0.32
C MET A 159 13.05 11.83 0.19
N VAL A 160 13.41 10.61 0.60
CA VAL A 160 14.77 10.07 0.44
C VAL A 160 15.15 10.01 -1.04
N GLN A 161 14.26 9.50 -1.90
CA GLN A 161 14.52 9.45 -3.33
C GLN A 161 14.73 10.85 -3.92
N ILE A 162 13.91 11.84 -3.53
CA ILE A 162 14.10 13.24 -3.97
C ILE A 162 15.47 13.78 -3.53
N PHE A 163 15.91 13.50 -2.29
CA PHE A 163 17.24 13.92 -1.83
C PHE A 163 18.37 13.28 -2.65
N LEU A 164 18.23 12.02 -3.03
CA LEU A 164 19.17 11.35 -3.95
C LEU A 164 19.20 12.04 -5.32
N ASP A 165 18.03 12.35 -5.87
CA ASP A 165 17.88 12.94 -7.20
C ASP A 165 18.52 14.35 -7.29
N ILE A 166 18.52 15.11 -6.19
CA ILE A 166 19.17 16.43 -6.10
C ILE A 166 20.61 16.40 -5.56
N GLY A 167 21.16 15.21 -5.26
CA GLY A 167 22.54 15.05 -4.80
C GLY A 167 22.77 15.33 -3.31
N GLU A 168 21.71 15.48 -2.51
CA GLU A 168 21.76 15.68 -1.05
C GLU A 168 21.93 14.33 -0.32
N ILE A 169 23.05 13.66 -0.57
CA ILE A 169 23.28 12.26 -0.16
C ILE A 169 23.29 12.08 1.37
N GLU A 170 23.88 13.03 2.10
CA GLU A 170 23.91 12.97 3.57
C GLU A 170 22.50 13.07 4.16
N GLN A 171 21.63 13.90 3.57
CA GLN A 171 20.23 14.05 4.00
C GLN A 171 19.43 12.78 3.66
N ALA A 172 19.62 12.26 2.44
CA ALA A 172 19.00 11.01 2.00
C ALA A 172 19.34 9.85 2.94
N GLN A 173 20.63 9.64 3.22
CA GLN A 173 21.08 8.58 4.13
C GLN A 173 20.57 8.79 5.56
N GLY A 174 20.71 10.00 6.09
CA GLY A 174 20.27 10.30 7.45
C GLY A 174 18.77 10.10 7.68
N LEU A 175 17.94 10.36 6.66
CA LEU A 175 16.50 10.06 6.72
C LEU A 175 16.23 8.56 6.55
N PHE A 176 16.89 7.90 5.59
CA PHE A 176 16.72 6.45 5.34
C PHE A 176 17.07 5.60 6.57
N ASP A 177 18.19 5.91 7.24
CA ASP A 177 18.68 5.20 8.43
C ASP A 177 17.71 5.29 9.63
N ARG A 178 16.81 6.29 9.63
CA ARG A 178 15.77 6.47 10.67
C ARG A 178 14.47 5.72 10.37
N LEU A 179 14.30 5.20 9.15
CA LEU A 179 13.11 4.44 8.79
C LEU A 179 13.13 3.08 9.50
N PRO A 180 11.95 2.50 9.82
CA PRO A 180 11.90 1.16 10.38
C PRO A 180 12.45 0.13 9.39
N GLU A 181 13.00 -0.97 9.90
CA GLU A 181 13.56 -2.05 9.05
C GLU A 181 12.54 -2.59 8.03
N SER A 182 11.25 -2.62 8.41
CA SER A 182 10.16 -3.04 7.51
C SER A 182 10.10 -2.17 6.26
N ALA A 183 10.33 -0.86 6.36
CA ALA A 183 10.37 0.04 5.22
C ALA A 183 11.68 -0.11 4.42
N GLN A 184 12.82 -0.27 5.11
CA GLN A 184 14.14 -0.41 4.47
C GLN A 184 14.27 -1.69 3.64
N LYS A 185 13.54 -2.76 4.01
CA LYS A 185 13.59 -4.06 3.35
C LYS A 185 12.55 -4.25 2.24
N THR A 186 11.72 -3.25 1.97
CA THR A 186 10.85 -3.24 0.78
C THR A 186 11.70 -3.16 -0.50
N ASP A 187 11.15 -3.51 -1.66
CA ASP A 187 11.86 -3.37 -2.94
C ASP A 187 12.36 -1.94 -3.18
N ILE A 188 11.55 -0.94 -2.81
CA ILE A 188 11.91 0.48 -2.88
C ILE A 188 13.03 0.80 -1.88
N GLY A 189 12.93 0.33 -0.64
CA GLY A 189 13.97 0.52 0.37
C GLY A 189 15.31 -0.09 -0.04
N LEU A 190 15.29 -1.29 -0.61
CA LEU A 190 16.47 -1.97 -1.14
C LEU A 190 17.06 -1.22 -2.33
N SER A 191 16.21 -0.72 -3.25
CA SER A 191 16.64 0.14 -4.36
C SER A 191 17.34 1.40 -3.86
N ILE A 192 16.74 2.12 -2.91
CA ILE A 192 17.32 3.33 -2.29
C ILE A 192 18.65 3.02 -1.62
N SER A 193 18.73 1.95 -0.81
CA SER A 193 19.98 1.57 -0.14
C SER A 193 21.08 1.23 -1.14
N THR A 194 20.73 0.64 -2.27
CA THR A 194 21.65 0.32 -3.37
C THR A 194 22.14 1.60 -4.06
N GLN A 195 21.25 2.55 -4.33
CA GLN A 195 21.60 3.86 -4.89
C GLN A 195 22.56 4.62 -3.96
N ILE A 196 22.26 4.73 -2.67
CA ILE A 196 23.13 5.36 -1.65
C ILE A 196 24.53 4.71 -1.68
N ASN A 197 24.58 3.38 -1.64
CA ASN A 197 25.84 2.65 -1.66
C ASN A 197 26.63 2.89 -2.95
N PHE A 198 25.97 2.86 -4.11
CA PHE A 198 26.62 3.08 -5.39
C PHE A 198 27.20 4.50 -5.50
N ILE A 199 26.44 5.53 -5.10
CA ILE A 199 26.89 6.92 -5.11
C ILE A 199 28.11 7.09 -4.20
N ARG A 200 28.08 6.52 -2.99
CA ARG A 200 29.20 6.58 -2.05
C ARG A 200 30.45 5.87 -2.57
N LEU A 201 30.29 4.71 -3.21
CA LEU A 201 31.41 3.99 -3.83
C LEU A 201 32.01 4.83 -4.97
N ALA A 202 31.18 5.43 -5.82
CA ALA A 202 31.62 6.28 -6.91
C ALA A 202 32.43 7.51 -6.42
N GLN A 203 31.98 8.16 -5.35
CA GLN A 203 32.69 9.27 -4.71
C GLN A 203 34.07 8.88 -4.17
N ASN A 204 34.26 7.61 -3.79
CA ASN A 204 35.52 7.08 -3.28
C ASN A 204 36.45 6.52 -4.37
N THR A 205 36.11 6.68 -5.65
CA THR A 205 37.00 6.28 -6.76
C THR A 205 38.01 7.37 -7.11
N ALA A 206 39.16 6.98 -7.66
CA ALA A 206 40.14 7.92 -8.20
C ALA A 206 39.67 8.64 -9.49
N GLY A 207 38.44 8.37 -9.94
CA GLY A 207 37.83 8.96 -11.14
C GLY A 207 38.32 8.35 -12.45
N VAL A 208 37.57 8.65 -13.53
CA VAL A 208 37.82 8.11 -14.89
C VAL A 208 39.22 8.48 -15.39
N ALA A 209 39.70 9.69 -15.09
CA ALA A 209 41.02 10.15 -15.50
C ALA A 209 42.15 9.28 -14.91
N SER A 210 42.06 8.92 -13.62
CA SER A 210 43.05 8.04 -12.98
C SER A 210 42.98 6.62 -13.53
N LEU A 211 41.77 6.11 -13.83
CA LEU A 211 41.58 4.81 -14.46
C LEU A 211 42.14 4.77 -15.89
N GLN A 212 41.88 5.79 -16.72
CA GLN A 212 42.42 5.89 -18.07
C GLN A 212 43.96 5.93 -18.07
N ALA A 213 44.56 6.66 -17.13
CA ALA A 213 46.01 6.72 -16.97
C ALA A 213 46.65 5.37 -16.55
N GLN A 214 45.89 4.49 -15.91
CA GLN A 214 46.34 3.14 -15.53
C GLN A 214 46.17 2.11 -16.66
N VAL A 215 45.12 2.22 -17.48
CA VAL A 215 44.82 1.27 -18.57
C VAL A 215 45.66 1.52 -19.83
N LEU A 216 46.13 2.76 -20.04
CA LEU A 216 46.97 3.14 -21.19
C LEU A 216 48.48 2.91 -20.97
N LYS A 217 48.87 2.23 -19.89
CA LYS A 217 50.24 1.75 -19.64
C LYS A 217 50.37 0.29 -20.04
#